data_AF-A0A3A1WYX9-F1
#
_entry.id   AF-A0A3A1WYX9-F1
#
_cell.length_a   1.000
_cell.length_b   1.000
_cell.length_c   1.000
_cell.angle_alpha   90.00
_cell.angle_beta   90.00
_cell.angle_gamma   90.00
#
_symmetry.space_group_name_H-M   'P 1'
#
loop_
_entity.id
_entity.type
_entity.pdbx_description
1 polymer ?
#
loop_
_entity_poly.entity_id
_entity_poly.type
_entity_poly.pdbx_seq_one_letter_code
_entity_poly.pdbx_strand_id
1 'polypeptide(L)' 'MLYWFFVKGLGGIARMRIHPSAKGVQNVPKKGGAIIAANHLAVIDDALLPLTCPRMIHFMGKAEYF' A
#
# COMPACT_ATOMS: atom_id res chain seq x y z
N MET A 1 10.99 3.96 -4.25
CA MET A 1 10.84 4.44 -5.65
C MET A 1 10.53 3.30 -6.62
N LEU A 2 11.39 2.29 -6.76
CA LEU A 2 11.15 1.16 -7.68
C LEU A 2 9.85 0.39 -7.42
N TYR A 3 9.55 0.04 -6.15
CA TYR A 3 8.31 -0.69 -5.85
C TYR A 3 7.05 0.10 -6.24
N TRP A 4 7.06 1.43 -6.14
CA TRP A 4 5.89 2.26 -6.47
C TRP A 4 5.64 2.32 -7.97
N PHE A 5 6.72 2.24 -8.78
CA PHE A 5 6.60 2.05 -10.22
C PHE A 5 5.82 0.75 -10.51
N PHE A 6 6.16 -0.36 -9.83
CA PHE A 6 5.41 -1.61 -9.98
C PHE A 6 3.98 -1.52 -9.46
N VAL A 7 3.73 -0.86 -8.32
CA VAL A 7 2.37 -0.64 -7.81
C VAL A 7 1.53 0.17 -8.81
N LYS A 8 2.10 1.19 -9.46
CA LYS A 8 1.36 1.98 -10.46
C LYS A 8 1.22 1.29 -11.81
N GLY A 9 2.22 0.51 -12.24
CA GLY A 9 2.19 -0.22 -13.50
C GLY A 9 1.34 -1.50 -13.45
N LEU A 10 1.53 -2.33 -12.43
CA LEU A 10 0.86 -3.62 -12.27
C LEU A 10 -0.39 -3.56 -11.38
N GLY A 11 -0.58 -2.47 -10.63
CA GLY A 11 -1.65 -2.38 -9.64
C GLY A 11 -3.05 -2.45 -10.22
N GLY A 12 -3.26 -2.00 -11.46
CA GLY A 12 -4.55 -2.17 -12.15
C GLY A 12 -4.90 -3.64 -12.33
N ILE A 13 -3.95 -4.45 -12.81
CA ILE A 13 -4.13 -5.90 -13.00
C ILE A 13 -4.33 -6.58 -11.64
N ALA A 14 -3.52 -6.22 -10.63
CA ALA A 14 -3.65 -6.78 -9.29
C ALA A 14 -5.02 -6.47 -8.67
N ARG A 15 -5.52 -5.23 -8.81
CA ARG A 15 -6.86 -4.84 -8.35
C ARG A 15 -7.96 -5.59 -9.09
N MET A 16 -7.83 -5.81 -10.40
CA MET A 16 -8.78 -6.62 -11.17
C MET A 16 -8.78 -8.10 -10.82
N ARG A 17 -7.67 -8.65 -10.33
CA ARG A 17 -7.64 -10.07 -9.90
C ARG A 17 -8.11 -10.26 -8.46
N ILE A 18 -7.64 -9.39 -7.56
CA ILE A 18 -7.85 -9.52 -6.12
C ILE A 18 -9.15 -8.84 -5.67
N HIS A 19 -9.68 -7.90 -6.46
CA HIS A 19 -10.88 -7.11 -6.16
C HIS A 19 -10.89 -6.50 -4.74
N PRO A 20 -9.81 -5.82 -4.30
CA PRO A 20 -9.75 -5.28 -2.96
C PRO A 20 -10.74 -4.11 -2.80
N SER A 21 -11.44 -4.09 -1.66
CA SER A 21 -12.32 -2.98 -1.27
C SER A 21 -11.65 -2.11 -0.22
N ALA A 22 -11.77 -0.80 -0.35
CA ALA A 22 -11.25 0.17 0.61
C ALA A 22 -12.29 1.26 0.87
N LYS A 23 -12.49 1.59 2.15
CA LYS A 23 -13.43 2.63 2.60
C LYS A 23 -12.65 3.67 3.41
N GLY A 24 -13.10 4.92 3.36
CA GLY A 24 -12.47 6.00 4.14
C GLY A 24 -11.13 6.48 3.57
N VAL A 25 -10.80 6.17 2.32
CA VAL A 25 -9.54 6.59 1.67
C VAL A 25 -9.37 8.12 1.63
N GLN A 26 -10.47 8.87 1.69
CA GLN A 26 -10.49 10.33 1.79
C GLN A 26 -9.90 10.86 3.12
N ASN A 27 -9.81 10.03 4.15
CA ASN A 27 -9.23 10.39 5.44
C ASN A 27 -7.69 10.43 5.38
N VAL A 28 -7.09 9.88 4.32
CA VAL A 28 -5.64 9.97 4.09
C VAL A 28 -5.30 11.43 3.76
N PRO A 29 -4.43 12.10 4.54
CA PRO A 29 -4.08 13.49 4.28
C PRO A 29 -3.55 13.70 2.86
N LYS A 30 -3.96 14.77 2.19
CA LYS A 30 -3.47 15.09 0.83
C LYS A 30 -2.02 15.60 0.83
N LYS A 31 -1.59 16.21 1.94
CA LYS A 31 -0.25 16.77 2.16
C LYS A 31 0.20 16.44 3.59
N GLY A 32 1.50 16.56 3.86
CA GLY A 32 2.09 16.21 5.15
C GLY A 32 2.23 14.69 5.37
N GLY A 33 2.76 14.34 6.55
CA GLY A 33 2.97 12.96 6.99
C GLY A 33 1.76 12.38 7.71
N ALA A 34 1.63 11.06 7.67
CA ALA A 34 0.68 10.29 8.47
C ALA A 34 1.27 8.90 8.73
N ILE A 35 0.88 8.29 9.85
CA ILE A 35 1.21 6.90 10.17
C ILE A 35 -0.03 6.06 9.90
N ILE A 36 0.12 5.00 9.13
CA ILE A 36 -0.91 3.97 8.95
C ILE A 36 -0.60 2.87 9.97
N ALA A 37 -1.44 2.76 10.99
CA ALA A 37 -1.40 1.65 11.95
C ALA A 37 -2.42 0.61 11.52
N ALA A 38 -1.95 -0.47 10.90
CA ALA A 38 -2.77 -1.60 10.46
C ALA A 38 -2.48 -2.83 11.31
N ASN A 39 -3.46 -3.71 11.47
CA ASN A 39 -3.21 -5.08 11.88
C ASN A 39 -2.42 -5.82 10.79
N HIS A 40 -1.68 -6.87 11.17
CA HIS A 40 -0.91 -7.68 10.23
C HIS A 40 -1.29 -9.16 10.37
N LEU A 41 -2.15 -9.62 9.47
CA LEU A 41 -2.69 -10.99 9.48
C LEU A 41 -2.04 -11.87 8.40
N ALA A 42 -1.54 -11.25 7.34
CA ALA A 42 -0.96 -11.99 6.22
C ALA A 42 0.15 -11.19 5.53
N VAL A 43 1.09 -11.90 4.93
CA VAL A 43 2.19 -11.29 4.13
C VAL A 43 1.66 -10.39 3.00
N ILE A 44 0.47 -10.68 2.48
CA ILE A 44 -0.16 -9.89 1.42
C ILE A 44 -0.60 -8.48 1.87
N ASP A 45 -0.62 -8.18 3.17
CA ASP A 45 -0.96 -6.86 3.70
C ASP A 45 -0.04 -5.77 3.12
N ASP A 46 1.25 -6.10 2.95
CA ASP A 46 2.27 -5.24 2.35
C ASP A 46 2.00 -4.92 0.87
N ALA A 47 1.17 -5.72 0.19
CA ALA A 47 0.71 -5.46 -1.16
C ALA A 47 -0.65 -4.75 -1.19
N LEU A 48 -1.60 -5.15 -0.35
CA LEU A 48 -2.96 -4.60 -0.33
C LEU A 48 -3.00 -3.13 0.09
N LEU A 49 -2.19 -2.76 1.09
CA LEU A 49 -2.10 -1.38 1.57
C LEU A 49 -1.65 -0.39 0.47
N PRO A 50 -0.51 -0.57 -0.21
CA PRO A 50 -0.09 0.33 -1.28
C PRO A 50 -0.96 0.19 -2.53
N LEU A 51 -1.57 -0.98 -2.77
CA LEU A 51 -2.52 -1.13 -3.86
C LEU A 51 -3.72 -0.23 -3.64
N THR A 52 -4.29 -0.16 -2.42
CA THR A 52 -5.54 0.54 -2.13
C THR A 52 -5.39 2.00 -1.67
N CYS A 53 -4.25 2.35 -1.08
CA CYS A 53 -3.97 3.71 -0.61
C CYS A 53 -3.75 4.69 -1.78
N PRO A 54 -4.32 5.92 -1.74
CA PRO A 54 -4.11 6.91 -2.79
C PRO A 54 -2.67 7.45 -2.83
N ARG A 55 -1.88 7.23 -1.77
CA ARG A 55 -0.52 7.73 -1.61
C ARG A 55 0.48 6.59 -1.43
N MET A 56 1.74 6.86 -1.78
CA MET A 56 2.86 5.95 -1.54
C MET A 56 3.04 5.70 -0.04
N ILE A 57 3.05 4.42 0.37
CA ILE A 57 3.28 3.98 1.76
C ILE A 57 4.72 3.53 1.89
N HIS A 58 5.46 4.11 2.85
CA HIS A 58 6.80 3.66 3.19
C HIS A 58 6.72 2.72 4.39
N PHE A 59 7.22 1.49 4.23
CA PHE A 59 7.27 0.50 5.29
C PHE A 59 8.61 0.54 6.03
N MET A 60 8.59 0.15 7.29
CA MET A 60 9.82 -0.16 8.02
C MET A 60 10.24 -1.57 7.63
N GLY A 61 11.34 -1.67 6.87
CA GLY A 61 11.94 -2.94 6.51
C GLY A 61 12.92 -3.40 7.60
N LYS A 62 12.98 -4.71 7.83
CA LYS A 62 14.06 -5.32 8.60
C LYS A 62 15.39 -5.18 7.86
N ALA A 63 16.48 -5.03 8.60
CA ALA A 63 17.81 -4.87 8.01
C ALA A 63 18.22 -6.09 7.17
N GLU A 64 17.78 -7.28 7.56
CA GLU A 64 18.08 -8.55 6.88
C GLU A 64 17.44 -8.68 5.49
N TYR A 65 16.55 -7.76 5.11
CA TYR A 65 15.93 -7.72 3.78
C TYR A 65 16.72 -6.85 2.78
N PHE A 66 17.88 -6.33 3.18
CA PHE A 66 18.75 -5.46 2.38
C PHE A 66 20.20 -5.96 2.41
#